data_AF-A0A221T2Y6-F1
#
_entry.id   AF-A0A221T2Y6-F1
#
_cell.length_a   1.000
_cell.length_b   1.000
_cell.length_c   1.000
_cell.angle_alpha   90.00
_cell.angle_beta   90.00
_cell.angle_gamma   90.00
#
_symmetry.space_group_name_H-M   'P 1'
#
loop_
_entity.id
_entity.type
_entity.pdbx_description
1 polymer ?
#
loop_
_entity_poly.entity_id
_entity_poly.type
_entity_poly.pdbx_seq_one_letter_code
_entity_poly.pdbx_strand_id
1 'polypeptide(L)'
;MGGPSCRGQHLNAAQQALLETGLEHLALGRSLLPINASKMPHMAALLKTGHMVGQNASWKPLMEHRPTADMLRVWLEQPQTGLGLVCGGISRLVIIDADGEKGIRLFNDWGLTERAHVRTRSGGLHWYVRHPGWRVRTLQSQTNAKLAAIQGVDIRADGGYAVTAPTAFGSMRYVPLRDHHELDCPSLLPPHVQDLLGLAAPPSDEPVPFRARGYVPQKSESLAETLLQRALTKAHEGEGRNAAGFWLATQLRDNDFSQGEAQAYMHNYASLVPAHNAKGEREDYPLSEALTSLRQAYLKPARAPWKKRERGPKLPEPKPHALPPLTRLVSAWPVLSDDDRYYAMRCLHGCEGETGRSARKLFESIAPTLLQQAAVQKLSLTHLLLLLDRKKH
;
A
#
# COMPACT_ATOMS: atom_id res chain seq x y z
N MET A 1 -6.71 -24.79 51.34
CA MET A 1 -7.25 -24.15 50.12
C MET A 1 -6.09 -23.79 49.22
N GLY A 2 -5.81 -24.62 48.21
CA GLY A 2 -4.77 -24.34 47.22
C GLY A 2 -5.22 -23.20 46.31
N GLY A 3 -4.45 -22.11 46.27
CA GLY A 3 -4.68 -21.00 45.36
C GLY A 3 -4.65 -21.45 43.90
N PRO A 4 -5.25 -20.70 42.98
CA PRO A 4 -5.22 -21.03 41.56
C PRO A 4 -3.77 -20.95 41.08
N SER A 5 -3.15 -22.11 40.88
CA SER A 5 -1.90 -22.25 40.15
C SER A 5 -2.10 -21.63 38.77
N CYS A 6 -1.49 -20.46 38.53
CA CYS A 6 -1.27 -19.93 37.19
C CYS A 6 -0.43 -20.95 36.41
N ARG A 7 -1.07 -21.92 35.77
CA ARG A 7 -0.42 -22.74 34.75
C ARG A 7 -0.13 -21.78 33.59
N GLY A 8 1.11 -21.31 33.49
CA GLY A 8 1.59 -20.74 32.24
C GLY A 8 1.28 -21.74 31.14
N GLN A 9 0.59 -21.29 30.08
CA GLN A 9 0.32 -22.16 28.94
C GLN A 9 1.66 -22.53 28.32
N HIS A 10 2.06 -23.80 28.41
CA HIS A 10 3.25 -24.28 27.74
C HIS A 10 3.09 -24.08 26.23
N LEU A 11 4.11 -23.48 25.61
CA LEU A 11 4.17 -23.34 24.15
C LEU A 11 4.09 -24.73 23.51
N ASN A 12 3.28 -24.87 22.45
CA ASN A 12 3.28 -26.08 21.65
C ASN A 12 4.53 -26.17 20.76
N ALA A 13 4.76 -27.32 20.13
CA ALA A 13 5.97 -27.54 19.31
C ALA A 13 6.15 -26.51 18.18
N ALA A 14 5.07 -26.04 17.55
CA ALA A 14 5.14 -25.04 16.50
C ALA A 14 5.50 -23.64 17.06
N GLN A 15 4.92 -23.27 18.20
CA GLN A 15 5.28 -22.04 18.91
C GLN A 15 6.73 -22.09 19.42
N GLN A 16 7.20 -23.26 19.87
CA GLN A 16 8.58 -23.45 20.32
C GLN A 16 9.58 -23.30 19.17
N ALA A 17 9.31 -23.93 18.01
CA ALA A 17 10.15 -23.75 16.82
C ALA A 17 10.17 -22.30 16.34
N LEU A 18 9.03 -21.61 16.38
CA LEU A 18 8.95 -20.20 16.03
C LEU A 18 9.69 -19.31 17.04
N LEU A 19 9.66 -19.66 18.34
CA LEU A 19 10.44 -18.98 19.37
C LEU A 19 11.94 -19.14 19.12
N GLU A 20 12.40 -20.36 18.84
CA GLU A 20 13.81 -20.67 18.53
C GLU A 20 14.31 -19.81 17.36
N THR A 21 13.61 -19.83 16.22
CA THR A 21 13.97 -18.97 15.07
C THR A 21 13.89 -17.48 15.38
N GLY A 22 12.93 -17.07 16.22
CA GLY A 22 12.85 -15.69 16.70
C GLY A 22 14.09 -15.28 17.50
N LEU A 23 14.58 -16.15 18.39
CA LEU A 23 15.78 -15.90 19.18
C LEU A 23 17.04 -15.87 18.32
N GLU A 24 17.14 -16.73 17.30
CA GLU A 24 18.24 -16.70 16.32
C GLU A 24 18.28 -15.37 15.57
N HIS A 25 17.13 -14.87 15.13
CA HIS A 25 17.02 -13.53 14.53
C HIS A 25 17.44 -12.40 15.49
N LEU A 26 17.05 -12.46 16.77
CA LEU A 26 17.50 -11.48 17.76
C LEU A 26 19.02 -11.54 17.97
N ALA A 27 19.60 -12.74 18.01
CA ALA A 27 21.05 -12.93 18.12
C ALA A 27 21.82 -12.36 16.92
N LEU A 28 21.21 -12.37 15.72
CA LEU A 28 21.74 -11.69 14.52
C LEU A 28 21.56 -10.16 14.55
N GLY A 29 20.97 -9.61 15.61
CA GLY A 29 20.67 -8.19 15.75
C GLY A 29 19.53 -7.75 14.84
N ARG A 30 18.54 -8.62 14.58
CA ARG A 30 17.33 -8.27 13.82
C ARG A 30 16.20 -7.88 14.77
N SER A 31 15.28 -7.05 14.29
CA SER A 31 14.06 -6.70 15.00
C SER A 31 12.88 -7.49 14.46
N LEU A 32 11.97 -7.86 15.37
CA LEU A 32 10.81 -8.70 15.09
C LEU A 32 9.53 -8.02 15.57
N LEU A 33 8.40 -8.47 15.05
CA LEU A 33 7.07 -8.10 15.52
C LEU A 33 6.14 -9.32 15.53
N PRO A 34 5.11 -9.36 16.39
CA PRO A 34 4.10 -10.39 16.34
C PRO A 34 3.14 -10.13 15.18
N ILE A 35 2.75 -11.19 14.46
CA ILE A 35 1.90 -11.12 13.27
C ILE A 35 0.64 -11.97 13.46
N ASN A 36 -0.52 -11.49 12.97
CA ASN A 36 -1.79 -12.21 13.01
C ASN A 36 -2.11 -12.94 11.67
N ALA A 37 -3.27 -13.60 11.61
CA ALA A 37 -3.71 -14.40 10.44
C ALA A 37 -3.87 -13.59 9.15
N SER A 38 -4.06 -12.28 9.27
CA SER A 38 -4.16 -11.36 8.14
C SER A 38 -2.80 -10.80 7.71
N LYS A 39 -1.69 -11.35 8.23
CA LYS A 39 -0.30 -10.88 7.99
C LYS A 39 -0.03 -9.48 8.53
N MET A 40 -0.88 -8.97 9.43
CA MET A 40 -0.75 -7.65 10.03
C MET A 40 -0.16 -7.76 11.44
N PRO A 41 0.41 -6.67 12.01
CA PRO A 41 0.95 -6.73 13.36
C PRO A 41 -0.15 -7.09 14.35
N HIS A 42 0.14 -7.99 15.28
CA HIS A 42 -0.84 -8.51 16.22
C HIS A 42 -1.05 -7.50 17.36
N MET A 43 -2.03 -6.61 17.22
CA MET A 43 -2.27 -5.49 18.13
C MET A 43 -2.36 -5.91 19.62
N ALA A 44 -3.10 -6.97 19.94
CA ALA A 44 -3.23 -7.44 21.32
C ALA A 44 -1.90 -7.94 21.92
N ALA A 45 -1.05 -8.61 21.14
CA ALA A 45 0.27 -9.06 21.58
C ALA A 45 1.22 -7.87 21.79
N LEU A 46 1.16 -6.86 20.91
CA LEU A 46 1.90 -5.61 21.06
C LEU A 46 1.50 -4.87 22.35
N LEU A 47 0.20 -4.77 22.66
CA LEU A 47 -0.29 -4.14 23.90
C LEU A 47 0.23 -4.84 25.15
N LYS A 48 0.25 -6.19 25.17
CA LYS A 48 0.77 -6.98 26.30
C LYS A 48 2.24 -6.73 26.63
N THR A 49 2.98 -6.14 25.69
CA THR A 49 4.40 -5.86 25.80
C THR A 49 4.70 -4.36 25.76
N GLY A 50 3.67 -3.51 25.89
CA GLY A 50 3.82 -2.05 25.98
C GLY A 50 4.13 -1.34 24.66
N HIS A 51 4.03 -2.02 23.50
CA HIS A 51 4.33 -1.42 22.20
C HIS A 51 3.15 -0.56 21.71
N MET A 52 3.27 0.76 21.94
CA MET A 52 2.22 1.74 21.66
C MET A 52 2.79 3.05 21.10
N VAL A 53 1.95 3.82 20.43
CA VAL A 53 2.18 5.23 20.12
C VAL A 53 0.97 6.01 20.61
N GLY A 54 1.18 6.88 21.60
CA GLY A 54 0.07 7.45 22.38
C GLY A 54 -0.69 6.34 23.11
N GLN A 55 -2.00 6.27 22.87
CA GLN A 55 -2.88 5.25 23.48
C GLN A 55 -3.13 4.04 22.57
N ASN A 56 -2.57 4.03 21.36
CA ASN A 56 -2.85 3.00 20.36
C ASN A 56 -1.69 1.99 20.26
N ALA A 57 -2.04 0.70 20.21
CA ALA A 57 -1.11 -0.37 19.88
C ALA A 57 -0.34 -0.04 18.60
N SER A 58 0.98 -0.18 18.60
CA SER A 58 1.79 0.18 17.45
C SER A 58 3.07 -0.64 17.38
N TRP A 59 3.40 -1.12 16.19
CA TRP A 59 4.66 -1.81 15.92
C TRP A 59 5.82 -0.83 15.66
N LYS A 60 5.54 0.46 15.44
CA LYS A 60 6.55 1.47 15.09
C LYS A 60 7.75 1.53 16.06
N PRO A 61 7.59 1.39 17.39
CA PRO A 61 8.74 1.35 18.30
C PRO A 61 9.76 0.25 17.94
N LEU A 62 9.31 -0.85 17.31
CA LEU A 62 10.16 -1.96 16.88
C LEU A 62 11.04 -1.62 15.67
N MET A 63 10.83 -0.47 15.04
CA MET A 63 11.72 0.07 14.00
C MET A 63 12.99 0.68 14.57
N GLU A 64 13.00 1.02 15.86
CA GLU A 64 14.11 1.70 16.54
C GLU A 64 14.68 0.82 17.66
N HIS A 65 13.82 0.06 18.34
CA HIS A 65 14.17 -0.76 19.50
C HIS A 65 13.78 -2.21 19.25
N ARG A 66 14.76 -3.12 19.33
CA ARG A 66 14.50 -4.57 19.17
C ARG A 66 13.71 -5.09 20.38
N PRO A 67 12.80 -6.05 20.18
CA PRO A 67 12.12 -6.68 21.30
C PRO A 67 13.08 -7.59 22.07
N THR A 68 12.75 -7.87 23.33
CA THR A 68 13.49 -8.83 24.15
C THR A 68 13.00 -10.26 23.92
N ALA A 69 13.79 -11.24 24.34
CA ALA A 69 13.40 -12.65 24.31
C ALA A 69 12.09 -12.92 25.09
N ASP A 70 11.87 -12.21 26.20
CA ASP A 70 10.64 -12.35 26.99
C ASP A 70 9.42 -11.79 26.28
N MET A 71 9.58 -10.69 25.54
CA MET A 71 8.51 -10.15 24.69
C MET A 71 8.09 -11.15 23.61
N LEU A 72 9.04 -11.85 22.99
CA LEU A 72 8.75 -12.92 22.04
C LEU A 72 7.92 -14.05 22.68
N ARG A 73 8.27 -14.47 23.90
CA ARG A 73 7.50 -15.50 24.63
C ARG A 73 6.06 -15.05 24.88
N VAL A 74 5.87 -13.84 25.40
CA VAL A 74 4.55 -13.24 25.66
C VAL A 74 3.70 -13.16 24.38
N TRP A 75 4.34 -12.82 23.25
CA TRP A 75 3.67 -12.80 21.96
C TRP A 75 3.24 -14.19 21.51
N LEU A 76 4.12 -15.18 21.62
CA LEU A 76 3.87 -16.53 21.12
C LEU A 76 2.91 -17.34 21.99
N GLU A 77 2.70 -16.95 23.25
CA GLU A 77 1.59 -17.44 24.07
C GLU A 77 0.21 -17.01 23.53
N GLN A 78 0.14 -15.98 22.67
CA GLN A 78 -1.11 -15.58 22.07
C GLN A 78 -1.54 -16.57 20.97
N PRO A 79 -2.83 -16.92 20.87
CA PRO A 79 -3.33 -17.77 19.80
C PRO A 79 -3.04 -17.15 18.44
N GLN A 80 -2.76 -18.00 17.43
CA GLN A 80 -2.60 -17.57 16.03
C GLN A 80 -1.62 -16.40 15.85
N THR A 81 -0.51 -16.44 16.58
CA THR A 81 0.55 -15.44 16.48
C THR A 81 1.77 -16.01 15.77
N GLY A 82 2.15 -15.34 14.69
CA GLY A 82 3.38 -15.54 13.93
C GLY A 82 4.43 -14.48 14.26
N LEU A 83 5.56 -14.54 13.55
CA LEU A 83 6.58 -13.50 13.61
C LEU A 83 6.80 -12.85 12.25
N GLY A 84 7.04 -11.55 12.26
CA GLY A 84 7.53 -10.78 11.14
C GLY A 84 8.88 -10.16 11.44
N LEU A 85 9.74 -10.06 10.43
CA LEU A 85 11.00 -9.33 10.46
C LEU A 85 10.75 -7.87 10.11
N VAL A 86 11.10 -6.95 11.03
CA VAL A 86 11.18 -5.53 10.71
C VAL A 86 12.41 -5.33 9.83
N CYS A 87 12.23 -4.82 8.62
CA CYS A 87 13.29 -4.68 7.63
C CYS A 87 13.99 -3.31 7.74
N GLY A 88 15.10 -3.15 7.03
CA GLY A 88 15.89 -1.92 7.00
C GLY A 88 17.11 -1.95 7.92
N GLY A 89 17.61 -0.76 8.25
CA GLY A 89 18.83 -0.58 9.03
C GLY A 89 18.78 -1.26 10.40
N ILE A 90 17.62 -1.30 11.06
CA ILE A 90 17.46 -1.96 12.37
C ILE A 90 17.75 -3.46 12.32
N SER A 91 17.51 -4.12 11.19
CA SER A 91 17.82 -5.55 11.01
C SER A 91 19.01 -5.81 10.11
N ARG A 92 19.64 -4.76 9.57
CA ARG A 92 20.71 -4.84 8.56
C ARG A 92 20.33 -5.75 7.38
N LEU A 93 19.03 -5.80 7.08
CA LEU A 93 18.41 -6.73 6.14
C LEU A 93 17.36 -5.99 5.30
N VAL A 94 17.34 -6.31 4.01
CA VAL A 94 16.26 -6.02 3.08
C VAL A 94 15.72 -7.35 2.57
N ILE A 95 14.41 -7.40 2.32
CA ILE A 95 13.78 -8.58 1.73
C ILE A 95 13.24 -8.22 0.35
N ILE A 96 13.67 -8.97 -0.66
CA ILE A 96 13.08 -8.93 -2.00
C ILE A 96 11.99 -9.99 -2.05
N ASP A 97 10.75 -9.56 -2.28
CA ASP A 97 9.53 -10.36 -2.20
C ASP A 97 8.98 -10.55 -3.62
N ALA A 98 9.22 -11.74 -4.18
CA ALA A 98 8.68 -12.14 -5.47
C ALA A 98 7.35 -12.86 -5.27
N ASP A 99 6.25 -12.25 -5.70
CA ASP A 99 4.90 -12.79 -5.58
C ASP A 99 4.20 -12.88 -6.93
N GLY A 100 3.31 -13.87 -7.03
CA GLY A 100 2.61 -14.21 -8.26
C GLY A 100 3.53 -14.69 -9.40
N GLU A 101 2.90 -15.09 -10.49
CA GLU A 101 3.60 -15.72 -11.61
C GLU A 101 4.68 -14.83 -12.24
N LYS A 102 4.43 -13.51 -12.34
CA LYS A 102 5.38 -12.56 -12.93
C LYS A 102 6.64 -12.39 -12.08
N GLY A 103 6.50 -12.24 -10.76
CA GLY A 103 7.63 -12.10 -9.85
C GLY A 103 8.50 -13.36 -9.84
N ILE A 104 7.86 -14.53 -9.80
CA ILE A 104 8.55 -15.83 -9.85
C ILE A 104 9.30 -16.03 -11.18
N ARG A 105 8.69 -15.67 -12.32
CA ARG A 105 9.36 -15.71 -13.63
C ARG A 105 10.60 -14.81 -13.66
N LEU A 106 10.51 -13.58 -13.15
CA LEU A 106 11.67 -12.67 -13.06
C LEU A 106 12.79 -13.25 -12.20
N PHE A 107 12.47 -13.81 -11.03
CA PHE A 107 13.47 -14.48 -10.18
C PHE A 107 14.14 -15.66 -10.87
N ASN A 108 13.37 -16.44 -11.65
CA ASN A 108 13.92 -17.52 -12.44
C ASN A 108 14.87 -17.00 -13.53
N ASP A 109 14.45 -15.97 -14.27
CA ASP A 109 15.25 -15.36 -15.34
C ASP A 109 16.55 -14.74 -14.81
N TRP A 110 16.54 -14.25 -13.56
CA TRP A 110 17.74 -13.71 -12.89
C TRP A 110 18.58 -14.79 -12.19
N GLY A 111 18.16 -16.06 -12.20
CA GLY A 111 18.86 -17.15 -11.51
C GLY A 111 18.83 -17.04 -9.98
N LEU A 112 17.77 -16.44 -9.41
CA LEU A 112 17.63 -16.14 -7.98
C LEU A 112 16.62 -17.04 -7.25
N THR A 113 15.85 -17.88 -7.96
CA THR A 113 14.84 -18.77 -7.35
C THR A 113 15.40 -19.62 -6.21
N GLU A 114 16.55 -20.29 -6.43
CA GLU A 114 17.22 -21.14 -5.44
C GLU A 114 17.90 -20.34 -4.31
N ARG A 115 17.96 -19.01 -4.41
CA ARG A 115 18.51 -18.15 -3.37
C ARG A 115 17.49 -17.76 -2.32
N ALA A 116 16.20 -17.98 -2.58
CA ALA A 116 15.13 -17.62 -1.68
C ALA A 116 15.28 -18.30 -0.31
N HIS A 117 15.01 -17.54 0.75
CA HIS A 117 15.08 -17.99 2.14
C HIS A 117 13.75 -18.52 2.65
N VAL A 118 12.64 -17.99 2.13
CA VAL A 118 11.31 -18.38 2.59
C VAL A 118 10.36 -18.54 1.40
N ARG A 119 9.57 -19.61 1.42
CA ARG A 119 8.41 -19.79 0.54
C ARG A 119 7.15 -19.34 1.25
N THR A 120 6.35 -18.52 0.59
CA THR A 120 5.05 -18.07 1.12
C THR A 120 3.93 -19.04 0.73
N ARG A 121 2.76 -18.88 1.37
CA ARG A 121 1.55 -19.67 1.05
C ARG A 121 1.12 -19.57 -0.42
N SER A 122 1.29 -18.41 -1.07
CA SER A 122 0.88 -18.20 -2.47
C SER A 122 1.85 -18.80 -3.48
N GLY A 123 2.96 -19.41 -3.02
CA GLY A 123 4.07 -19.81 -3.88
C GLY A 123 5.08 -18.69 -4.13
N GLY A 124 4.90 -17.52 -3.52
CA GLY A 124 5.88 -16.43 -3.53
C GLY A 124 7.16 -16.79 -2.79
N LEU A 125 8.20 -15.97 -2.99
CA LEU A 125 9.55 -16.17 -2.46
C LEU A 125 10.04 -14.91 -1.77
N HIS A 126 10.52 -15.04 -0.54
CA HIS A 126 11.31 -13.99 0.10
C HIS A 126 12.78 -14.33 -0.03
N TRP A 127 13.56 -13.41 -0.57
CA TRP A 127 15.02 -13.50 -0.64
C TRP A 127 15.65 -12.43 0.25
N TYR A 128 16.49 -12.88 1.18
CA TYR A 128 17.09 -12.04 2.21
C TYR A 128 18.45 -11.51 1.73
N VAL A 129 18.55 -10.19 1.62
CA VAL A 129 19.76 -9.50 1.15
C VAL A 129 20.24 -8.49 2.17
N ARG A 130 21.55 -8.29 2.25
CA ARG A 130 22.13 -7.30 3.17
C ARG A 130 21.58 -5.91 2.88
N HIS A 131 21.22 -5.19 3.94
CA HIS A 131 20.90 -3.76 3.82
C HIS A 131 22.15 -2.99 3.39
N PRO A 132 22.05 -2.04 2.45
CA PRO A 132 23.24 -1.43 1.84
C PRO A 132 23.94 -0.39 2.72
N GLY A 133 23.41 -0.07 3.90
CA GLY A 133 23.99 0.92 4.82
C GLY A 133 23.41 2.33 4.70
N TRP A 134 22.53 2.57 3.72
CA TRP A 134 21.75 3.81 3.60
C TRP A 134 20.26 3.51 3.57
N ARG A 135 19.43 4.54 3.77
CA ARG A 135 17.98 4.36 3.80
C ARG A 135 17.43 3.90 2.45
N VAL A 136 16.75 2.76 2.45
CA VAL A 136 16.04 2.16 1.32
C VAL A 136 14.55 2.09 1.65
N ARG A 137 13.69 2.59 0.75
CA ARG A 137 12.23 2.60 0.99
C ARG A 137 11.63 1.24 0.69
N THR A 138 10.62 0.85 1.45
CA THR A 138 9.71 -0.22 1.06
C THR A 138 8.90 0.22 -0.16
N LEU A 139 8.88 -0.60 -1.23
CA LEU A 139 8.15 -0.31 -2.47
C LEU A 139 7.33 -1.53 -2.89
N GLN A 140 6.12 -1.26 -3.39
CA GLN A 140 5.21 -2.25 -3.95
C GLN A 140 5.10 -2.03 -5.45
N SER A 141 5.44 -3.04 -6.25
CA SER A 141 5.41 -3.01 -7.71
C SER A 141 4.00 -2.81 -8.27
N GLN A 142 2.98 -3.35 -7.59
CA GLN A 142 1.57 -3.23 -8.03
C GLN A 142 1.05 -1.79 -8.05
N THR A 143 1.53 -0.92 -7.16
CA THR A 143 1.04 0.46 -7.01
C THR A 143 2.04 1.51 -7.47
N ASN A 144 3.27 1.11 -7.79
CA ASN A 144 4.34 2.00 -8.20
C ASN A 144 4.62 1.86 -9.70
N ALA A 145 4.17 2.83 -10.49
CA ALA A 145 4.37 2.84 -11.94
C ALA A 145 5.85 2.76 -12.37
N LYS A 146 6.80 3.20 -11.53
CA LYS A 146 8.24 3.08 -11.83
C LYS A 146 8.73 1.64 -11.82
N LEU A 147 8.02 0.75 -11.13
CA LEU A 147 8.36 -0.66 -11.00
C LEU A 147 7.57 -1.53 -11.98
N ALA A 148 6.91 -0.93 -12.98
CA ALA A 148 6.12 -1.67 -13.96
C ALA A 148 6.93 -2.75 -14.70
N ALA A 149 8.23 -2.52 -14.93
CA ALA A 149 9.14 -3.47 -15.55
C ALA A 149 9.47 -4.69 -14.67
N ILE A 150 9.25 -4.60 -13.36
CA ILE A 150 9.50 -5.67 -12.38
C ILE A 150 8.21 -6.04 -11.62
N GLN A 151 7.07 -6.02 -12.31
CA GLN A 151 5.79 -6.31 -11.69
C GLN A 151 5.78 -7.67 -11.00
N GLY A 152 5.36 -7.70 -9.72
CA GLY A 152 5.41 -8.90 -8.88
C GLY A 152 6.70 -9.03 -8.06
N VAL A 153 7.64 -8.09 -8.19
CA VAL A 153 8.83 -8.01 -7.32
C VAL A 153 8.73 -6.77 -6.44
N ASP A 154 8.57 -6.98 -5.15
CA ASP A 154 8.47 -5.93 -4.13
C ASP A 154 9.73 -5.90 -3.26
N ILE A 155 9.97 -4.77 -2.60
CA ILE A 155 11.06 -4.63 -1.62
C ILE A 155 10.49 -4.25 -0.27
N ARG A 156 10.82 -5.03 0.76
CA ARG A 156 10.60 -4.70 2.18
C ARG A 156 11.92 -4.23 2.77
N ALA A 157 12.00 -2.94 3.07
CA ALA A 157 13.22 -2.27 3.55
C ALA A 157 12.89 -1.37 4.74
N ASP A 158 13.52 -0.19 4.87
CA ASP A 158 13.29 0.71 6.00
C ASP A 158 11.81 1.10 6.13
N GLY A 159 11.28 0.95 7.35
CA GLY A 159 9.87 1.20 7.65
C GLY A 159 8.90 0.15 7.12
N GLY A 160 9.40 -0.99 6.64
CA GLY A 160 8.60 -2.14 6.27
C GLY A 160 8.90 -3.36 7.12
N TYR A 161 8.08 -4.40 6.95
CA TYR A 161 8.30 -5.71 7.53
C TYR A 161 7.85 -6.80 6.54
N ALA A 162 8.30 -8.02 6.76
CA ALA A 162 7.81 -9.21 6.06
C ALA A 162 7.57 -10.34 7.07
N VAL A 163 6.61 -11.22 6.81
CA VAL A 163 6.43 -12.42 7.65
C VAL A 163 7.63 -13.35 7.47
N THR A 164 8.15 -13.89 8.57
CA THR A 164 9.30 -14.82 8.55
C THR A 164 8.87 -16.27 8.80
N ALA A 165 9.68 -17.21 8.32
CA ALA A 165 9.55 -18.61 8.65
C ALA A 165 9.95 -18.88 10.12
N PRO A 166 9.45 -19.94 10.77
CA PRO A 166 8.48 -20.92 10.27
C PRO A 166 7.02 -20.55 10.58
N THR A 167 6.63 -19.25 10.52
CA THR A 167 5.27 -18.81 10.84
C THR A 167 4.20 -19.66 10.13
N ALA A 168 3.39 -20.36 10.93
CA ALA A 168 2.36 -21.25 10.43
C ALA A 168 1.15 -21.31 11.38
N PHE A 169 -0.04 -21.00 10.86
CA PHE A 169 -1.31 -21.22 11.55
C PHE A 169 -2.48 -21.06 10.56
N GLY A 170 -3.52 -21.89 10.72
CA GLY A 170 -4.59 -22.00 9.73
C GLY A 170 -4.04 -22.40 8.37
N SER A 171 -4.40 -21.67 7.31
CA SER A 171 -3.86 -21.86 5.97
C SER A 171 -2.53 -21.13 5.75
N MET A 172 -2.13 -20.21 6.64
CA MET A 172 -0.86 -19.49 6.53
C MET A 172 0.31 -20.43 6.80
N ARG A 173 1.29 -20.43 5.90
CA ARG A 173 2.52 -21.19 6.05
C ARG A 173 3.66 -20.45 5.35
N TYR A 174 4.71 -20.14 6.11
CA TYR A 174 5.98 -19.64 5.62
C TYR A 174 7.03 -20.71 5.87
N VAL A 175 7.55 -21.29 4.80
CA VAL A 175 8.45 -22.45 4.87
C VAL A 175 9.88 -21.97 4.69
N PRO A 176 10.81 -22.31 5.60
CA PRO A 176 12.22 -21.99 5.40
C PRO A 176 12.76 -22.82 4.22
N LEU A 177 13.48 -22.18 3.32
CA LEU A 177 14.11 -22.79 2.14
C LEU A 177 15.64 -22.79 2.23
N ARG A 178 16.20 -21.80 2.90
CA ARG A 178 17.64 -21.61 3.09
C ARG A 178 17.90 -21.06 4.48
N ASP A 179 19.11 -21.30 4.98
CA ASP A 179 19.58 -20.76 6.24
C ASP A 179 19.47 -19.22 6.25
N HIS A 180 18.75 -18.68 7.24
CA HIS A 180 18.53 -17.26 7.40
C HIS A 180 19.74 -16.50 7.97
N HIS A 181 20.78 -17.20 8.44
CA HIS A 181 22.06 -16.62 8.83
C HIS A 181 22.82 -16.09 7.59
N GLU A 182 22.61 -16.70 6.43
CA GLU A 182 23.28 -16.34 5.18
C GLU A 182 22.55 -15.21 4.45
N LEU A 183 23.12 -14.01 4.44
CA LEU A 183 22.59 -12.91 3.65
C LEU A 183 23.37 -12.74 2.34
N ASP A 184 22.64 -12.69 1.24
CA ASP A 184 23.23 -12.42 -0.07
C ASP A 184 23.52 -10.92 -0.26
N CYS A 185 24.36 -10.63 -1.26
CA CYS A 185 24.65 -9.26 -1.68
C CYS A 185 23.55 -8.77 -2.66
N PRO A 186 23.00 -7.55 -2.50
CA PRO A 186 22.03 -7.00 -3.45
C PRO A 186 22.59 -6.86 -4.87
N SER A 187 23.92 -6.88 -5.04
CA SER A 187 24.60 -6.85 -6.35
C SER A 187 24.30 -8.05 -7.25
N LEU A 188 23.68 -9.11 -6.71
CA LEU A 188 23.21 -10.26 -7.49
C LEU A 188 21.94 -9.96 -8.31
N LEU A 189 21.21 -8.88 -7.99
CA LEU A 189 20.15 -8.38 -8.86
C LEU A 189 20.74 -7.80 -10.16
N PRO A 190 19.99 -7.80 -11.27
CA PRO A 190 20.39 -7.03 -12.43
C PRO A 190 20.58 -5.55 -12.07
N PRO A 191 21.59 -4.84 -12.62
CA PRO A 191 21.91 -3.46 -12.23
C PRO A 191 20.72 -2.50 -12.27
N HIS A 192 19.93 -2.55 -13.35
CA HIS A 192 18.73 -1.71 -13.49
C HIS A 192 17.67 -1.98 -12.41
N VAL A 193 17.59 -3.20 -11.88
CA VAL A 193 16.68 -3.54 -10.78
C VAL A 193 17.21 -2.99 -9.47
N GLN A 194 18.53 -3.04 -9.25
CA GLN A 194 19.16 -2.40 -8.09
C GLN A 194 18.85 -0.89 -8.07
N ASP A 195 18.94 -0.21 -9.22
CA ASP A 195 18.59 1.21 -9.34
C ASP A 195 17.12 1.48 -9.01
N LEU A 196 16.20 0.70 -9.60
CA LEU A 196 14.75 0.84 -9.39
C LEU A 196 14.36 0.65 -7.92
N LEU A 197 15.06 -0.23 -7.21
CA LEU A 197 14.82 -0.53 -5.80
C LEU A 197 15.63 0.36 -4.84
N GLY A 198 16.52 1.23 -5.35
CA GLY A 198 17.35 2.12 -4.53
C GLY A 198 18.50 1.41 -3.80
N LEU A 199 18.98 0.29 -4.36
CA LEU A 199 20.04 -0.56 -3.81
C LEU A 199 21.42 -0.30 -4.43
N ALA A 200 21.49 0.39 -5.57
CA ALA A 200 22.75 0.56 -6.31
C ALA A 200 23.71 1.57 -5.68
N ALA A 201 23.19 2.66 -5.11
CA ALA A 201 23.98 3.72 -4.49
C ALA A 201 23.16 4.46 -3.42
N PRO A 202 23.81 5.09 -2.42
CA PRO A 202 23.12 5.96 -1.49
C PRO A 202 22.44 7.11 -2.26
N PRO A 203 21.31 7.63 -1.75
CA PRO A 203 20.74 8.86 -2.30
C PRO A 203 21.84 9.93 -2.28
N SER A 204 22.12 10.55 -3.43
CA SER A 204 23.11 11.63 -3.50
C SER A 204 22.64 12.78 -2.60
N ASP A 205 23.45 13.14 -1.61
CA ASP A 205 23.28 14.38 -0.83
C ASP A 205 23.62 15.64 -1.66
N GLU A 206 24.06 15.47 -2.91
CA GLU A 206 24.28 16.60 -3.80
C GLU A 206 22.95 17.32 -4.09
N PRO A 207 22.83 18.63 -3.76
CA PRO A 207 21.80 19.44 -4.34
C PRO A 207 22.00 19.40 -5.84
N VAL A 208 21.09 18.71 -6.54
CA VAL A 208 21.09 18.66 -8.01
C VAL A 208 21.17 20.10 -8.50
N PRO A 209 22.22 20.52 -9.24
CA PRO A 209 22.31 21.88 -9.74
C PRO A 209 21.04 22.16 -10.56
N PHE A 210 20.33 23.20 -10.16
CA PHE A 210 19.19 23.72 -10.88
C PHE A 210 19.63 24.04 -12.31
N ARG A 211 19.40 23.12 -13.25
CA ARG A 211 19.41 23.47 -14.68
C ARG A 211 18.10 24.21 -14.92
N ALA A 212 18.18 25.52 -14.73
CA ALA A 212 17.21 26.47 -15.22
C ALA A 212 16.97 26.21 -16.71
N ARG A 213 15.89 25.49 -17.05
CA ARG A 213 15.23 25.78 -18.32
C ARG A 213 14.46 27.07 -18.07
N GLY A 214 15.00 28.17 -18.61
CA GLY A 214 14.57 29.55 -18.43
C GLY A 214 13.08 29.74 -18.12
N TYR A 215 12.75 29.73 -16.83
CA TYR A 215 11.48 30.18 -16.30
C TYR A 215 11.76 31.27 -15.27
N VAL A 216 11.17 32.45 -15.51
CA VAL A 216 11.23 33.60 -14.60
C VAL A 216 10.09 33.41 -13.59
N PRO A 217 10.33 33.27 -12.28
CA PRO A 217 9.26 33.05 -11.32
C PRO A 217 8.44 34.32 -11.14
N GLN A 218 7.12 34.23 -11.34
CA GLN A 218 6.18 35.22 -10.81
C GLN A 218 5.83 34.83 -9.37
N LYS A 219 6.63 35.27 -8.40
CA LYS A 219 6.24 35.21 -6.98
C LYS A 219 5.25 36.32 -6.68
N SER A 220 4.02 35.96 -6.31
CA SER A 220 3.01 36.88 -5.79
C SER A 220 2.35 36.24 -4.57
N GLU A 221 2.27 36.96 -3.44
CA GLU A 221 1.61 36.51 -2.21
C GLU A 221 0.15 36.05 -2.47
N SER A 222 -0.52 36.65 -3.46
CA SER A 222 -1.86 36.27 -3.91
C SER A 222 -1.98 34.82 -4.43
N LEU A 223 -0.90 34.24 -4.94
CA LEU A 223 -0.88 32.85 -5.39
C LEU A 223 -0.87 31.89 -4.20
N ALA A 224 -0.04 32.16 -3.19
CA ALA A 224 0.04 31.33 -1.99
C ALA A 224 -1.28 31.36 -1.21
N GLU A 225 -1.92 32.52 -1.13
CA GLU A 225 -3.27 32.66 -0.56
C GLU A 225 -4.31 31.85 -1.35
N THR A 226 -4.25 31.89 -2.68
CA THR A 226 -5.14 31.09 -3.55
C THR A 226 -4.95 29.59 -3.31
N LEU A 227 -3.70 29.14 -3.17
CA LEU A 227 -3.38 27.76 -2.86
C LEU A 227 -3.87 27.37 -1.46
N LEU A 228 -3.67 28.22 -0.47
CA LEU A 228 -4.16 28.01 0.90
C LEU A 228 -5.68 27.85 0.93
N GLN A 229 -6.42 28.78 0.31
CA GLN A 229 -7.88 28.71 0.24
C GLN A 229 -8.36 27.43 -0.43
N ARG A 230 -7.70 27.02 -1.53
CA ARG A 230 -8.05 25.79 -2.21
C ARG A 230 -7.78 24.54 -1.37
N ALA A 231 -6.70 24.54 -0.58
CA ALA A 231 -6.42 23.45 0.35
C ALA A 231 -7.49 23.37 1.45
N LEU A 232 -7.94 24.50 1.97
CA LEU A 232 -9.04 24.56 2.92
C LEU A 232 -10.32 24.00 2.31
N THR A 233 -10.70 24.40 1.09
CA THR A 233 -11.86 23.82 0.39
C THR A 233 -11.77 22.31 0.30
N LYS A 234 -10.61 21.75 -0.10
CA LYS A 234 -10.40 20.30 -0.16
C LYS A 234 -10.58 19.60 1.18
N ALA A 235 -10.09 20.20 2.26
CA ALA A 235 -10.28 19.67 3.60
C ALA A 235 -11.76 19.68 4.02
N HIS A 236 -12.51 20.72 3.67
CA HIS A 236 -13.95 20.84 3.93
C HIS A 236 -14.80 19.88 3.07
N GLU A 237 -14.39 19.63 1.83
CA GLU A 237 -15.07 18.71 0.89
C GLU A 237 -14.77 17.22 1.18
N GLY A 238 -14.03 16.92 2.25
CA GLY A 238 -13.82 15.54 2.72
C GLY A 238 -12.60 14.83 2.15
N GLU A 239 -11.68 15.51 1.44
CA GLU A 239 -10.41 14.89 0.99
C GLU A 239 -9.47 14.56 2.16
N GLY A 240 -9.76 15.06 3.37
CA GLY A 240 -9.00 14.81 4.58
C GLY A 240 -7.90 15.85 4.83
N ARG A 241 -7.79 16.29 6.09
CA ARG A 241 -6.91 17.40 6.53
C ARG A 241 -5.43 17.17 6.18
N ASN A 242 -4.96 15.93 6.35
CA ASN A 242 -3.59 15.54 6.02
C ASN A 242 -3.33 15.53 4.50
N ALA A 243 -4.25 15.01 3.70
CA ALA A 243 -4.08 14.97 2.25
C ALA A 243 -4.12 16.37 1.63
N ALA A 244 -5.04 17.21 2.09
CA ALA A 244 -5.14 18.61 1.66
C ALA A 244 -3.94 19.46 2.12
N GLY A 245 -3.40 19.22 3.33
CA GLY A 245 -2.18 19.87 3.81
C GLY A 245 -0.93 19.45 3.03
N PHE A 246 -0.81 18.16 2.71
CA PHE A 246 0.26 17.68 1.84
C PHE A 246 0.15 18.25 0.42
N TRP A 247 -1.07 18.39 -0.10
CA TRP A 247 -1.31 19.06 -1.38
C TRP A 247 -0.83 20.52 -1.36
N LEU A 248 -1.21 21.30 -0.33
CA LEU A 248 -0.76 22.69 -0.17
C LEU A 248 0.76 22.82 -0.17
N ALA A 249 1.43 22.04 0.68
CA ALA A 249 2.88 22.04 0.79
C ALA A 249 3.56 21.70 -0.55
N THR A 250 3.00 20.74 -1.28
CA THR A 250 3.50 20.35 -2.60
C THR A 250 3.32 21.49 -3.61
N GLN A 251 2.19 22.19 -3.60
CA GLN A 251 1.97 23.32 -4.51
C GLN A 251 2.85 24.52 -4.19
N LEU A 252 3.05 24.86 -2.92
CA LEU A 252 3.97 25.93 -2.54
C LEU A 252 5.39 25.63 -3.04
N ARG A 253 5.87 24.41 -2.83
CA ARG A 253 7.17 23.95 -3.37
C ARG A 253 7.22 24.04 -4.91
N ASP A 254 6.16 23.61 -5.59
CA ASP A 254 6.10 23.63 -7.06
C ASP A 254 6.09 25.06 -7.63
N ASN A 255 5.85 26.09 -6.81
CA ASN A 255 5.84 27.50 -7.21
C ASN A 255 6.98 28.31 -6.53
N ASP A 256 8.12 27.68 -6.29
CA ASP A 256 9.36 28.30 -5.79
C ASP A 256 9.28 28.98 -4.41
N PHE A 257 8.30 28.61 -3.58
CA PHE A 257 8.36 28.94 -2.16
C PHE A 257 9.41 28.05 -1.50
N SER A 258 10.25 28.67 -0.66
CA SER A 258 11.16 27.95 0.21
C SER A 258 10.37 27.23 1.31
N GLN A 259 10.99 26.22 1.93
CA GLN A 259 10.37 25.51 3.04
C GLN A 259 10.04 26.44 4.21
N GLY A 260 10.87 27.46 4.46
CA GLY A 260 10.63 28.47 5.50
C GLY A 260 9.43 29.37 5.19
N GLU A 261 9.30 29.86 3.96
CA GLU A 261 8.13 30.65 3.53
C GLU A 261 6.84 29.80 3.59
N ALA A 262 6.90 28.55 3.13
CA ALA A 262 5.76 27.64 3.16
C ALA A 262 5.31 27.27 4.58
N GLN A 263 6.20 27.33 5.58
CA GLN A 263 5.86 27.06 6.98
C GLN A 263 4.79 28.00 7.52
N ALA A 264 4.82 29.29 7.16
CA ALA A 264 3.81 30.27 7.58
C ALA A 264 2.41 29.92 7.04
N TYR A 265 2.33 29.49 5.78
CA TYR A 265 1.07 29.06 5.17
C TYR A 265 0.55 27.74 5.75
N MET A 266 1.45 26.83 6.15
CA MET A 266 1.06 25.59 6.83
C MET A 266 0.58 25.85 8.26
N HIS A 267 1.10 26.89 8.93
CA HIS A 267 0.57 27.35 10.21
C HIS A 267 -0.84 27.89 10.06
N ASN A 268 -1.08 28.75 9.06
CA ASN A 268 -2.42 29.29 8.77
C ASN A 268 -3.40 28.18 8.38
N TYR A 269 -2.96 27.23 7.56
CA TYR A 269 -3.76 26.07 7.20
C TYR A 269 -4.19 25.26 8.43
N ALA A 270 -3.25 24.97 9.34
CA ALA A 270 -3.55 24.19 10.54
C ALA A 270 -4.58 24.86 11.45
N SER A 271 -4.55 26.18 11.56
CA SER A 271 -5.51 26.95 12.35
C SER A 271 -6.90 27.11 11.69
N LEU A 272 -7.03 26.86 10.39
CA LEU A 272 -8.25 27.15 9.61
C LEU A 272 -8.99 25.91 9.11
N VAL A 273 -8.40 24.72 9.20
CA VAL A 273 -9.08 23.46 8.83
C VAL A 273 -10.15 23.06 9.83
N PRO A 274 -11.16 22.27 9.42
CA PRO A 274 -12.19 21.79 10.32
C PRO A 274 -11.61 21.05 11.53
N ALA A 275 -12.05 21.44 12.73
CA ALA A 275 -11.67 20.81 13.98
C ALA A 275 -12.39 19.47 14.22
N HIS A 276 -12.74 18.74 13.16
CA HIS A 276 -13.47 17.47 13.26
C HIS A 276 -12.71 16.36 12.54
N ASN A 277 -12.62 15.19 13.16
CA ASN A 277 -11.99 14.01 12.59
C ASN A 277 -12.94 13.29 11.60
N ALA A 278 -12.47 12.21 10.97
CA ALA A 278 -13.25 11.43 10.01
C ALA A 278 -14.51 10.74 10.61
N LYS A 279 -14.68 10.80 11.94
CA LYS A 279 -15.84 10.29 12.69
C LYS A 279 -16.77 11.42 13.16
N GLY A 280 -16.49 12.68 12.79
CA GLY A 280 -17.27 13.85 13.19
C GLY A 280 -16.99 14.35 14.61
N GLU A 281 -16.01 13.76 15.31
CA GLU A 281 -15.65 14.15 16.67
C GLU A 281 -14.71 15.36 16.62
N ARG A 282 -14.86 16.27 17.58
CA ARG A 282 -14.00 17.46 17.66
C ARG A 282 -12.58 17.06 18.05
N GLU A 283 -11.64 17.25 17.13
CA GLU A 283 -10.21 17.02 17.30
C GLU A 283 -9.46 18.10 16.52
N ASP A 284 -8.68 18.91 17.24
CA ASP A 284 -7.87 19.96 16.61
C ASP A 284 -6.79 19.32 15.72
N TYR A 285 -6.57 19.89 14.53
CA TYR A 285 -5.54 19.41 13.64
C TYR A 285 -4.17 19.93 14.11
N PRO A 286 -3.26 19.06 14.56
CA PRO A 286 -2.04 19.52 15.21
C PRO A 286 -1.07 20.11 14.19
N LEU A 287 -0.47 21.26 14.52
CA LEU A 287 0.53 21.92 13.68
C LEU A 287 1.68 20.97 13.30
N SER A 288 2.05 20.03 14.19
CA SER A 288 3.07 19.02 13.93
C SER A 288 2.73 18.10 12.75
N GLU A 289 1.44 17.80 12.49
CA GLU A 289 1.00 17.03 11.32
C GLU A 289 1.12 17.86 10.04
N ALA A 290 0.72 19.13 10.09
CA ALA A 290 0.90 20.06 8.98
C ALA A 290 2.39 20.22 8.60
N LEU A 291 3.27 20.41 9.60
CA LEU A 291 4.71 20.51 9.39
C LEU A 291 5.35 19.19 8.95
N THR A 292 4.79 18.05 9.33
CA THR A 292 5.22 16.74 8.81
C THR A 292 4.90 16.63 7.32
N SER A 293 3.70 17.02 6.91
CA SER A 293 3.31 17.09 5.50
C SER A 293 4.21 18.02 4.69
N LEU A 294 4.56 19.18 5.28
CA LEU A 294 5.52 20.13 4.69
C LEU A 294 6.88 19.50 4.45
N ARG A 295 7.49 18.91 5.49
CA ARG A 295 8.79 18.23 5.36
C ARG A 295 8.74 17.14 4.29
N GLN A 296 7.69 16.31 4.30
CA GLN A 296 7.56 15.23 3.31
C GLN A 296 7.45 15.76 1.87
N ALA A 297 6.74 16.88 1.65
CA ALA A 297 6.64 17.49 0.33
C ALA A 297 7.99 18.03 -0.16
N TYR A 298 8.77 18.67 0.71
CA TYR A 298 10.07 19.27 0.35
C TYR A 298 11.22 18.26 0.21
N LEU A 299 11.04 16.99 0.62
CA LEU A 299 11.98 15.89 0.31
C LEU A 299 11.98 15.47 -1.17
N LYS A 300 11.15 16.08 -2.01
CA LYS A 300 11.01 15.76 -3.44
C LYS A 300 11.28 17.02 -4.26
N PRO A 301 11.86 16.90 -5.47
CA PRO A 301 12.08 18.06 -6.33
C PRO A 301 10.77 18.72 -6.73
N ALA A 302 10.81 20.03 -6.97
CA ALA A 302 9.69 20.79 -7.50
C ALA A 302 9.24 20.23 -8.85
N ARG A 303 7.91 20.18 -9.04
CA ARG A 303 7.27 19.84 -10.32
C ARG A 303 6.96 21.14 -11.08
N ALA A 304 6.22 21.04 -12.18
CA ALA A 304 5.76 22.22 -12.91
C ALA A 304 4.88 23.13 -12.02
N PRO A 305 5.05 24.46 -12.08
CA PRO A 305 4.26 25.42 -11.32
C PRO A 305 2.75 25.24 -11.50
N TRP A 306 2.02 25.54 -10.43
CA TRP A 306 0.57 25.40 -10.44
C TRP A 306 -0.04 26.49 -11.33
N LYS A 307 -0.69 26.06 -12.41
CA LYS A 307 -1.47 26.97 -13.26
C LYS A 307 -2.92 26.89 -12.83
N LYS A 308 -3.50 28.04 -12.45
CA LYS A 308 -4.95 28.20 -12.38
C LYS A 308 -5.48 27.89 -13.78
N ARG A 309 -6.32 26.86 -13.94
CA ARG A 309 -7.02 26.64 -15.21
C ARG A 309 -7.77 27.94 -15.53
N GLU A 310 -7.33 28.66 -16.54
CA GLU A 310 -8.14 29.72 -17.12
C GLU A 310 -9.46 29.08 -17.54
N ARG A 311 -10.57 29.73 -17.21
CA ARG A 311 -11.88 29.35 -17.74
C ARG A 311 -11.84 29.61 -19.24
N GLY A 312 -11.35 28.63 -20.00
CA GLY A 312 -11.57 28.56 -21.44
C GLY A 312 -13.08 28.61 -21.72
N PRO A 313 -13.49 28.95 -22.96
CA PRO A 313 -14.89 28.96 -23.33
C PRO A 313 -15.51 27.63 -22.92
N LYS A 314 -16.69 27.70 -22.28
CA LYS A 314 -17.43 26.55 -21.71
C LYS A 314 -17.24 25.35 -22.63
N LEU A 315 -16.38 24.42 -22.21
CA LEU A 315 -16.38 23.08 -22.79
C LEU A 315 -17.79 22.55 -22.60
N PRO A 316 -18.38 21.89 -23.61
CA PRO A 316 -19.69 21.27 -23.47
C PRO A 316 -19.67 20.39 -22.22
N GLU A 317 -20.77 20.41 -21.47
CA GLU A 317 -20.89 19.77 -20.16
C GLU A 317 -20.24 18.39 -20.14
N PRO A 318 -19.55 18.01 -19.04
CA PRO A 318 -18.99 16.68 -18.93
C PRO A 318 -20.12 15.67 -19.16
N LYS A 319 -19.95 14.79 -20.17
CA LYS A 319 -20.86 13.66 -20.35
C LYS A 319 -20.99 12.96 -19.00
N PRO A 320 -22.22 12.68 -18.53
CA PRO A 320 -22.46 12.18 -17.19
C PRO A 320 -21.58 10.97 -16.94
N HIS A 321 -20.94 10.93 -15.76
CA HIS A 321 -20.19 9.78 -15.29
C HIS A 321 -21.05 8.53 -15.52
N ALA A 322 -20.59 7.67 -16.42
CA ALA A 322 -21.37 6.52 -16.81
C ALA A 322 -21.57 5.65 -15.56
N LEU A 323 -22.81 5.59 -15.08
CA LEU A 323 -23.21 4.94 -13.82
C LEU A 323 -22.53 3.58 -13.65
N PRO A 324 -22.22 3.12 -12.42
CA PRO A 324 -21.69 1.77 -12.21
C PRO A 324 -22.55 0.74 -12.98
N PRO A 325 -21.96 -0.34 -13.53
CA PRO A 325 -22.70 -1.30 -14.37
C PRO A 325 -23.99 -1.79 -13.72
N LEU A 326 -23.95 -2.06 -12.41
CA LEU A 326 -25.12 -2.44 -11.61
C LEU A 326 -26.21 -1.36 -11.66
N THR A 327 -25.85 -0.09 -11.48
CA THR A 327 -26.79 1.04 -11.50
C THR A 327 -27.40 1.26 -12.90
N ARG A 328 -26.64 1.02 -13.99
CA ARG A 328 -27.21 1.02 -15.35
C ARG A 328 -28.20 -0.13 -15.54
N LEU A 329 -27.88 -1.31 -15.02
CA LEU A 329 -28.68 -2.50 -15.13
C LEU A 329 -30.01 -2.35 -14.36
N VAL A 330 -29.96 -1.80 -13.15
CA VAL A 330 -31.15 -1.46 -12.35
C VAL A 330 -32.00 -0.38 -13.05
N SER A 331 -31.37 0.65 -13.61
CA SER A 331 -32.11 1.73 -14.28
C SER A 331 -32.72 1.31 -15.61
N ALA A 332 -32.04 0.48 -16.40
CA ALA A 332 -32.54 -0.01 -17.69
C ALA A 332 -33.56 -1.14 -17.51
N TRP A 333 -33.47 -1.90 -16.41
CA TRP A 333 -34.31 -3.07 -16.15
C TRP A 333 -34.71 -3.16 -14.67
N PRO A 334 -35.60 -2.26 -14.20
CA PRO A 334 -36.00 -2.22 -12.80
C PRO A 334 -36.73 -3.50 -12.34
N VAL A 335 -37.30 -4.26 -13.28
CA VAL A 335 -38.05 -5.50 -13.04
C VAL A 335 -37.18 -6.75 -12.92
N LEU A 336 -35.86 -6.67 -13.16
CA LEU A 336 -34.96 -7.82 -12.94
C LEU A 336 -34.84 -8.14 -11.46
N SER A 337 -34.93 -9.44 -11.13
CA SER A 337 -34.66 -9.93 -9.78
C SER A 337 -33.19 -9.74 -9.40
N ASP A 338 -32.88 -9.73 -8.10
CA ASP A 338 -31.49 -9.57 -7.63
C ASP A 338 -30.59 -10.73 -8.09
N ASP A 339 -31.13 -11.95 -8.21
CA ASP A 339 -30.42 -13.10 -8.76
C ASP A 339 -30.07 -12.89 -10.24
N ASP A 340 -31.04 -12.44 -11.04
CA ASP A 340 -30.81 -12.15 -12.46
C ASP A 340 -29.77 -11.02 -12.67
N ARG A 341 -29.77 -10.01 -11.79
CA ARG A 341 -28.77 -8.94 -11.77
C ARG A 341 -27.38 -9.49 -11.43
N TYR A 342 -27.30 -10.40 -10.47
CA TYR A 342 -26.05 -11.07 -10.08
C TYR A 342 -25.49 -11.93 -11.23
N TYR A 343 -26.33 -12.72 -11.90
CA TYR A 343 -25.91 -13.51 -13.06
C TYR A 343 -25.46 -12.64 -14.24
N ALA A 344 -26.18 -11.56 -14.55
CA ALA A 344 -25.78 -10.61 -15.59
C ALA A 344 -24.40 -9.96 -15.31
N MET A 345 -24.10 -9.66 -14.04
CA MET A 345 -22.80 -9.17 -13.60
C MET A 345 -21.68 -10.20 -13.70
N ARG A 346 -21.95 -11.49 -13.45
CA ARG A 346 -20.97 -12.57 -13.63
C ARG A 346 -20.61 -12.81 -15.08
N CYS A 347 -21.58 -12.73 -15.99
CA CYS A 347 -21.33 -12.80 -17.43
C CYS A 347 -20.40 -11.67 -17.89
N LEU A 348 -20.54 -10.48 -17.31
CA LEU A 348 -19.68 -9.33 -17.57
C LEU A 348 -18.20 -9.58 -17.24
N HIS A 349 -17.95 -10.18 -16.08
CA HIS A 349 -16.59 -10.49 -15.65
C HIS A 349 -15.97 -11.64 -16.46
N GLY A 350 -16.79 -12.60 -16.90
CA GLY A 350 -16.35 -13.71 -17.75
C GLY A 350 -16.12 -13.34 -19.22
N CYS A 351 -16.71 -12.24 -19.71
CA CYS A 351 -16.54 -11.79 -21.10
C CYS A 351 -15.33 -10.86 -21.33
N GLU A 352 -14.54 -10.53 -20.30
CA GLU A 352 -13.36 -9.67 -20.46
C GLU A 352 -12.31 -10.35 -21.35
N GLY A 353 -12.30 -10.01 -22.65
CA GLY A 353 -11.34 -10.49 -23.64
C GLY A 353 -11.89 -11.45 -24.70
N GLU A 354 -13.19 -11.78 -24.68
CA GLU A 354 -13.78 -12.70 -25.66
C GLU A 354 -14.49 -12.01 -26.84
N THR A 355 -14.50 -12.67 -28.01
CA THR A 355 -15.25 -12.20 -29.18
C THR A 355 -16.77 -12.34 -28.97
N GLY A 356 -17.58 -11.48 -29.62
CA GLY A 356 -19.04 -11.45 -29.42
C GLY A 356 -19.80 -12.76 -29.70
N ARG A 357 -19.21 -13.72 -30.44
CA ARG A 357 -19.79 -15.07 -30.64
C ARG A 357 -19.58 -15.99 -29.43
N SER A 358 -18.45 -15.89 -28.74
CA SER A 358 -18.15 -16.68 -27.53
C SER A 358 -18.96 -16.15 -26.33
N ALA A 359 -19.06 -14.82 -26.21
CA ALA A 359 -19.93 -14.18 -25.23
C ALA A 359 -21.39 -14.66 -25.34
N ARG A 360 -21.93 -14.80 -26.56
CA ARG A 360 -23.29 -15.30 -26.78
C ARG A 360 -23.52 -16.72 -26.26
N LYS A 361 -22.57 -17.65 -26.49
CA LYS A 361 -22.66 -19.02 -25.95
C LYS A 361 -22.58 -19.02 -24.42
N LEU A 362 -21.74 -18.17 -23.85
CA LEU A 362 -21.64 -18.01 -22.40
C LEU A 362 -22.97 -17.52 -21.81
N PHE A 363 -23.60 -16.52 -22.44
CA PHE A 363 -24.93 -16.01 -22.06
C PHE A 363 -26.01 -17.08 -22.10
N GLU A 364 -26.05 -17.89 -23.16
CA GLU A 364 -26.99 -19.00 -23.31
C GLU A 364 -26.83 -20.06 -22.21
N SER A 365 -25.60 -20.27 -21.72
CA SER A 365 -25.30 -21.27 -20.68
C SER A 365 -25.56 -20.80 -19.24
N ILE A 366 -25.45 -19.50 -18.95
CA ILE A 366 -25.47 -18.97 -17.58
C ILE A 366 -26.78 -18.25 -17.25
N ALA A 367 -27.47 -17.67 -18.24
CA ALA A 367 -28.68 -16.86 -18.00
C ALA A 367 -29.78 -17.06 -19.06
N PRO A 368 -30.29 -18.30 -19.25
CA PRO A 368 -31.29 -18.62 -20.28
C PRO A 368 -32.62 -17.87 -20.09
N THR A 369 -33.01 -17.61 -18.85
CA THR A 369 -34.23 -16.87 -18.48
C THR A 369 -34.16 -15.39 -18.92
N LEU A 370 -32.97 -14.79 -18.84
CA LEU A 370 -32.74 -13.40 -19.22
C LEU A 370 -32.85 -13.21 -20.74
N LEU A 371 -32.40 -14.20 -21.52
CA LEU A 371 -32.57 -14.24 -22.98
C LEU A 371 -34.04 -14.37 -23.40
N GLN A 372 -34.83 -15.18 -22.68
CA GLN A 372 -36.28 -15.29 -22.91
C GLN A 372 -36.99 -13.94 -22.67
N GLN A 373 -36.65 -13.25 -21.58
CA GLN A 373 -37.23 -11.93 -21.29
C GLN A 373 -36.81 -10.86 -22.31
N ALA A 374 -35.55 -10.84 -22.74
CA ALA A 374 -35.07 -9.93 -23.78
C ALA A 374 -35.75 -10.17 -25.15
N ALA A 375 -36.02 -11.45 -25.48
CA ALA A 375 -36.76 -11.82 -26.68
C ALA A 375 -38.21 -11.35 -26.65
N VAL A 376 -38.90 -11.47 -25.50
CA VAL A 376 -40.26 -10.92 -25.30
C VAL A 376 -40.29 -9.41 -25.53
N GLN A 377 -39.24 -8.70 -25.10
CA GLN A 377 -39.11 -7.25 -25.29
C GLN A 377 -38.51 -6.85 -26.65
N LYS A 378 -38.29 -7.81 -27.57
CA LYS A 378 -37.73 -7.60 -28.91
C LYS A 378 -36.39 -6.85 -28.95
N LEU A 379 -35.57 -7.00 -27.91
CA LEU A 379 -34.26 -6.33 -27.84
C LEU A 379 -33.18 -7.19 -28.50
N SER A 380 -32.26 -6.54 -29.21
CA SER A 380 -31.14 -7.26 -29.84
C SER A 380 -30.08 -7.61 -28.79
N LEU A 381 -29.48 -8.79 -28.94
CA LEU A 381 -28.38 -9.27 -28.10
C LEU A 381 -27.20 -8.27 -28.05
N THR A 382 -27.00 -7.52 -29.14
CA THR A 382 -26.03 -6.43 -29.26
C THR A 382 -26.33 -5.27 -28.30
N HIS A 383 -27.60 -4.94 -28.06
CA HIS A 383 -28.00 -3.90 -27.12
C HIS A 383 -27.72 -4.29 -25.67
N LEU A 384 -27.91 -5.57 -25.35
CA LEU A 384 -27.58 -6.13 -24.04
C LEU A 384 -26.08 -6.07 -23.78
N LEU A 385 -25.26 -6.45 -24.77
CA LEU A 385 -23.79 -6.38 -24.68
C LEU A 385 -23.28 -4.94 -24.57
N LEU A 386 -23.91 -3.98 -25.25
CA LEU A 386 -23.54 -2.55 -25.17
C LEU A 386 -23.84 -1.91 -23.82
N LEU A 387 -24.93 -2.30 -23.15
CA LEU A 387 -25.26 -1.83 -21.81
C LEU A 387 -24.29 -2.37 -20.75
N LEU A 388 -23.73 -3.54 -21.02
CA LEU A 388 -22.84 -4.28 -20.14
C LEU A 388 -21.37 -3.87 -20.36
N ASP A 389 -20.95 -3.61 -21.59
CA ASP A 389 -19.56 -3.24 -21.93
C ASP A 389 -19.18 -1.82 -21.45
N ARG A 390 -17.99 -1.68 -20.86
CA ARG A 390 -17.41 -0.39 -20.43
C ARG A 390 -16.79 0.42 -21.56
N LYS A 391 -16.75 -0.07 -22.80
CA LYS A 391 -16.06 0.64 -23.88
C LYS A 391 -16.92 0.80 -25.13
N LYS A 392 -17.76 1.85 -25.15
CA LYS A 392 -18.03 2.65 -26.37
C LYS A 392 -18.91 3.88 -26.07
N HIS A 393 -18.24 4.99 -25.69
CA HIS A 393 -18.35 6.34 -26.27
C HIS A 393 -17.94 7.45 -25.29
#